data_AF-A0A2G9UAX4-F1
#
_entry.id   AF-A0A2G9UAX4-F1
#
_cell.length_a   1.000
_cell.length_b   1.000
_cell.length_c   1.000
_cell.angle_alpha   90.00
_cell.angle_beta   90.00
_cell.angle_gamma   90.00
#
_symmetry.space_group_name_H-M   'P 1'
#
loop_
_entity.id
_entity.type
_entity.pdbx_description
1 polymer ?
#
loop_
_entity_poly.entity_id
_entity_poly.type
_entity_poly.pdbx_seq_one_letter_code
_entity_poly.pdbx_strand_id
1 'polypeptide(L)'
;MYTIKRHLAKSEGVKIALIDSGADDWRVAVSMDRVVKLSVELADAATRSIAALNRISMDFRFVIKTMMADHPLRVLIVFTVSYWICMSWMFTQCERYDGKLDVEHYYLNSMWFIMVTFMSIGYGDIVPNTYCGRTLSITTGIVGAGVSSALIAVISRKLELSRAEKHVNNFMADSKLTNQRKNAAASVLQETWFIHKYKKALHKGDELRLRHHQRRFLHSINEFRRIKWDQRKLQEKGNSLLDVGK
;
A
#
# COMPACT_ATOMS: atom_id res chain seq x y z
N MET A 1 0.57 51.04 41.32
CA MET A 1 1.31 51.49 40.11
C MET A 1 2.30 50.45 39.57
N TYR A 2 2.92 49.59 40.40
CA TYR A 2 3.87 48.57 39.94
C TYR A 2 3.24 47.37 39.21
N THR A 3 2.00 46.99 39.52
CA THR A 3 1.35 45.79 38.96
C THR A 3 0.93 45.95 37.49
N ILE A 4 0.57 47.17 37.07
CA ILE A 4 0.09 47.46 35.71
C ILE A 4 1.25 47.49 34.69
N LYS A 5 2.43 48.00 35.08
CA LYS A 5 3.63 48.00 34.21
C LYS A 5 4.11 46.58 33.86
N ARG A 6 3.95 45.61 34.76
CA ARG A 6 4.32 44.20 34.51
C ARG A 6 3.42 43.52 33.49
N HIS A 7 2.13 43.86 33.43
CA HIS A 7 1.20 43.30 32.44
C HIS A 7 1.42 43.90 31.05
N LEU A 8 1.73 45.20 30.95
CA LEU A 8 2.07 45.83 29.67
C LEU A 8 3.38 45.29 29.09
N ALA A 9 4.43 45.13 29.90
CA ALA A 9 5.70 44.56 29.45
C ALA A 9 5.58 43.09 29.00
N LYS A 10 4.70 42.29 29.62
CA LYS A 10 4.45 40.90 29.21
C LYS A 10 3.66 40.83 27.90
N SER A 11 2.73 41.76 27.66
CA SER A 11 1.97 41.82 26.41
C SER A 11 2.82 42.23 25.22
N GLU A 12 3.71 43.22 25.39
CA GLU A 12 4.62 43.65 24.33
C GLU A 12 5.69 42.59 24.03
N GLY A 13 6.24 41.94 25.05
CA GLY A 13 7.19 40.83 24.85
C GLY A 13 6.59 39.65 24.10
N VAL A 14 5.32 39.32 24.35
CA VAL A 14 4.61 38.24 23.62
C VAL A 14 4.30 38.65 22.18
N LYS A 15 3.93 39.92 21.93
CA LYS A 15 3.73 40.43 20.57
C LYS A 15 5.02 40.43 19.76
N ILE A 16 6.14 40.84 20.36
CA ILE A 16 7.46 40.85 19.70
C ILE A 16 7.91 39.42 19.37
N ALA A 17 7.73 38.45 20.28
CA ALA A 17 8.08 37.05 20.05
C ALA A 17 7.21 36.38 18.96
N LEU A 18 5.92 36.74 18.84
CA LEU A 18 5.05 36.24 17.76
C LEU A 18 5.40 36.83 16.40
N ILE A 19 5.85 38.10 16.35
CA ILE A 19 6.31 38.74 15.12
C ILE A 19 7.65 38.15 14.68
N ASP A 20 8.56 37.85 15.61
CA ASP A 20 9.84 37.20 15.30
C ASP A 20 9.64 35.76 14.81
N SER A 21 8.75 35.00 15.46
CA SER A 21 8.42 33.62 15.04
C SER A 21 7.72 33.56 13.68
N GLY A 22 6.88 34.55 13.35
CA GLY A 22 6.28 34.69 12.02
C GLY A 22 7.26 35.24 10.97
N ALA A 23 8.25 36.03 11.39
CA ALA A 23 9.32 36.55 10.54
C ALA A 23 10.39 35.50 10.21
N ASP A 24 10.54 34.46 11.03
CA ASP A 24 11.44 33.35 10.73
C ASP A 24 10.76 32.25 9.91
N ASP A 25 9.44 32.08 10.01
CA ASP A 25 8.68 31.08 9.22
C ASP A 25 8.72 31.36 7.71
N TRP A 26 8.63 32.64 7.29
CA TRP A 26 8.80 32.97 5.87
C TRP A 26 10.24 32.78 5.41
N ARG A 27 11.24 32.85 6.30
CA ARG A 27 12.65 32.60 5.96
C ARG A 27 12.93 31.11 5.80
N VAL A 28 12.27 30.25 6.58
CA VAL A 28 12.29 28.79 6.42
C VAL A 28 11.54 28.37 5.14
N ALA A 29 10.38 28.97 4.86
CA ALA A 29 9.64 28.75 3.61
C ALA A 29 10.38 29.27 2.37
N VAL A 30 10.98 30.47 2.42
CA VAL A 30 11.81 31.04 1.34
C VAL A 30 13.12 30.26 1.17
N SER A 31 13.66 29.69 2.24
CA SER A 31 14.83 28.79 2.17
C SER A 31 14.46 27.46 1.52
N MET A 32 13.31 26.86 1.88
CA MET A 32 12.80 25.66 1.19
C MET A 32 12.46 25.94 -0.26
N ASP A 33 11.84 27.06 -0.62
CA ASP A 33 11.62 27.43 -2.00
C ASP A 33 12.93 27.63 -2.75
N ARG A 34 13.96 28.20 -2.10
CA ARG A 34 15.30 28.29 -2.70
C ARG A 34 15.99 26.95 -2.81
N VAL A 35 15.86 26.04 -1.85
CA VAL A 35 16.45 24.71 -1.87
C VAL A 35 15.74 23.82 -2.88
N VAL A 36 14.42 23.91 -2.97
CA VAL A 36 13.61 23.23 -3.99
C VAL A 36 13.95 23.80 -5.36
N LYS A 37 13.97 25.12 -5.53
CA LYS A 37 14.35 25.76 -6.80
C LYS A 37 15.79 25.44 -7.19
N LEU A 38 16.74 25.46 -6.25
CA LEU A 38 18.14 25.08 -6.49
C LEU A 38 18.30 23.58 -6.73
N SER A 39 17.52 22.71 -6.08
CA SER A 39 17.55 21.26 -6.34
C SER A 39 16.90 20.91 -7.68
N VAL A 40 15.85 21.64 -8.07
CA VAL A 40 15.20 21.56 -9.38
C VAL A 40 16.11 22.15 -10.44
N GLU A 41 16.85 23.23 -10.16
CA GLU A 41 17.76 23.89 -11.10
C GLU A 41 19.10 23.16 -11.21
N LEU A 42 19.59 22.52 -10.15
CA LEU A 42 20.72 21.58 -10.18
C LEU A 42 20.32 20.26 -10.84
N ALA A 43 19.12 19.74 -10.56
CA ALA A 43 18.59 18.59 -11.29
C ALA A 43 18.39 18.96 -12.76
N ASP A 44 17.84 20.13 -13.09
CA ASP A 44 17.62 20.57 -14.47
C ASP A 44 18.97 20.88 -15.16
N ALA A 45 19.95 21.49 -14.49
CA ALA A 45 21.28 21.74 -15.05
C ALA A 45 22.11 20.45 -15.23
N ALA A 46 22.09 19.55 -14.25
CA ALA A 46 22.76 18.25 -14.33
C ALA A 46 22.08 17.37 -15.39
N THR A 47 20.76 17.35 -15.42
CA THR A 47 20.01 16.54 -16.39
C THR A 47 20.04 17.16 -17.79
N ARG A 48 20.09 18.49 -17.94
CA ARG A 48 20.36 19.18 -19.23
C ARG A 48 21.78 18.89 -19.73
N SER A 49 22.78 18.87 -18.85
CA SER A 49 24.16 18.51 -19.23
C SER A 49 24.28 17.04 -19.67
N ILE A 50 23.62 16.12 -18.96
CA ILE A 50 23.57 14.69 -19.31
C ILE A 50 22.76 14.46 -20.60
N ALA A 51 21.68 15.22 -20.83
CA ALA A 51 20.87 15.17 -22.05
C ALA A 51 21.59 15.76 -23.27
N ALA A 52 22.36 16.83 -23.09
CA ALA A 52 23.21 17.42 -24.12
C ALA A 52 24.32 16.46 -24.58
N LEU A 53 24.86 15.64 -23.67
CA LEU A 53 25.85 14.61 -23.99
C LEU A 53 25.29 13.41 -24.77
N ASN A 54 23.97 13.14 -24.72
CA ASN A 54 23.40 11.91 -25.26
C ASN A 54 22.36 12.10 -26.39
N ARG A 55 22.11 13.34 -26.85
CA ARG A 55 21.06 13.66 -27.85
C ARG A 55 19.70 13.02 -27.54
N ILE A 56 19.31 12.99 -26.27
CA ILE A 56 17.97 12.56 -25.88
C ILE A 56 17.22 13.83 -25.48
N SER A 57 16.18 14.19 -26.23
CA SER A 57 15.25 15.23 -25.82
C SER A 57 14.72 14.87 -24.44
N MET A 58 14.99 15.72 -23.46
CA MET A 58 14.46 15.61 -22.11
C MET A 58 12.96 15.88 -22.13
N ASP A 59 12.20 14.90 -22.58
CA ASP A 59 10.75 14.98 -22.65
C ASP A 59 10.17 14.88 -21.23
N PHE A 60 9.19 15.72 -20.89
CA PHE A 60 8.47 15.65 -19.60
C PHE A 60 7.91 14.24 -19.31
N ARG A 61 7.60 13.47 -20.36
CA ARG A 61 7.21 12.05 -20.28
C ARG A 61 8.30 11.15 -19.71
N PHE A 62 9.58 11.43 -19.99
CA PHE A 62 10.71 10.67 -19.46
C PHE A 62 10.93 10.94 -17.98
N VAL A 63 10.83 12.21 -17.56
CA VAL A 63 10.95 12.60 -16.15
C VAL A 63 9.83 12.00 -15.31
N ILE A 64 8.59 12.06 -15.79
CA ILE A 64 7.42 11.44 -15.12
C ILE A 64 7.57 9.91 -15.04
N LYS A 65 8.05 9.27 -16.11
CA LYS A 65 8.32 7.81 -16.10
C LYS A 65 9.40 7.43 -15.08
N THR A 66 10.46 8.24 -14.98
CA THR A 66 11.58 7.99 -14.06
C THR A 66 11.13 8.15 -12.61
N MET A 67 10.42 9.24 -12.29
CA MET A 67 9.87 9.47 -10.94
C MET A 67 8.84 8.41 -10.53
N MET A 68 8.00 7.94 -11.45
CA MET A 68 7.08 6.83 -11.20
C MET A 68 7.79 5.49 -11.01
N ALA A 69 8.98 5.29 -11.56
CA ALA A 69 9.72 4.05 -11.39
C ALA A 69 10.29 3.93 -9.97
N ASP A 70 10.89 5.01 -9.46
CA ASP A 70 11.57 5.02 -8.16
C ASP A 70 10.59 5.07 -6.98
N HIS A 71 9.64 6.01 -7.00
CA HIS A 71 8.70 6.24 -5.90
C HIS A 71 7.25 6.43 -6.39
N PRO A 72 6.61 5.39 -6.96
CA PRO A 72 5.28 5.49 -7.58
C PRO A 72 4.19 6.03 -6.64
N LEU A 73 4.21 5.60 -5.37
CA LEU A 73 3.22 6.05 -4.38
C LEU A 73 3.38 7.53 -4.03
N ARG A 74 4.61 8.03 -3.89
CA ARG A 74 4.84 9.46 -3.58
C ARG A 74 4.36 10.34 -4.72
N VAL A 75 4.65 9.96 -5.96
CA VAL A 75 4.19 10.68 -7.16
C VAL A 75 2.67 10.70 -7.22
N LEU A 76 2.00 9.58 -6.96
CA LEU A 76 0.54 9.48 -6.99
C LEU A 76 -0.12 10.32 -5.88
N ILE A 77 0.48 10.37 -4.68
CA ILE A 77 0.00 11.22 -3.57
C ILE A 77 0.13 12.70 -3.93
N VAL A 78 1.31 13.14 -4.41
CA VAL A 78 1.54 14.54 -4.81
C VAL A 78 0.58 14.96 -5.92
N PHE A 79 0.40 14.10 -6.93
CA PHE A 79 -0.57 14.34 -8.01
C PHE A 79 -1.99 14.51 -7.45
N THR A 80 -2.45 13.59 -6.61
CA THR A 80 -3.80 13.64 -6.01
C THR A 80 -4.03 14.90 -5.19
N VAL A 81 -3.09 15.28 -4.32
CA VAL A 81 -3.21 16.48 -3.48
C VAL A 81 -3.22 17.75 -4.34
N SER A 82 -2.33 17.85 -5.34
CA SER A 82 -2.30 19.00 -6.25
C SER A 82 -3.60 19.12 -7.06
N TYR A 83 -4.14 17.98 -7.50
CA TYR A 83 -5.41 17.91 -8.22
C TYR A 83 -6.58 18.36 -7.33
N TRP A 84 -6.63 17.93 -6.07
CA TRP A 84 -7.67 18.37 -5.12
C TRP A 84 -7.64 19.88 -4.87
N ILE A 85 -6.46 20.47 -4.69
CA ILE A 85 -6.33 21.91 -4.50
C ILE A 85 -6.78 22.67 -5.75
N CYS A 86 -6.32 22.24 -6.94
CA CYS A 86 -6.69 22.87 -8.21
C CYS A 86 -8.20 22.76 -8.50
N MET A 87 -8.78 21.57 -8.36
CA MET A 87 -10.21 21.36 -8.63
C MET A 87 -11.09 22.00 -7.56
N SER A 88 -10.64 22.06 -6.30
CA SER A 88 -11.34 22.82 -5.25
C SER A 88 -11.40 24.30 -5.63
N TRP A 89 -10.27 24.89 -6.03
CA TRP A 89 -10.25 26.27 -6.52
C TRP A 89 -11.17 26.47 -7.74
N MET A 90 -11.12 25.60 -8.74
CA MET A 90 -12.01 25.69 -9.92
C MET A 90 -13.49 25.56 -9.55
N PHE A 91 -13.83 24.64 -8.66
CA PHE A 91 -15.19 24.44 -8.17
C PHE A 91 -15.70 25.67 -7.44
N THR A 92 -14.84 26.30 -6.62
CA THR A 92 -15.18 27.57 -5.97
C THR A 92 -15.45 28.69 -6.98
N GLN A 93 -14.66 28.80 -8.06
CA GLN A 93 -14.93 29.82 -9.06
C GLN A 93 -16.24 29.57 -9.81
N CYS A 94 -16.63 28.31 -10.00
CA CYS A 94 -17.86 27.98 -10.72
C CYS A 94 -19.14 28.22 -9.91
N GLU A 95 -19.22 27.86 -8.62
CA GLU A 95 -20.45 28.14 -7.85
C GLU A 95 -20.46 29.53 -7.19
N ARG A 96 -19.35 30.28 -7.20
CA ARG A 96 -19.31 31.69 -6.76
C ARG A 96 -20.26 32.58 -7.57
N TYR A 97 -20.59 32.20 -8.80
CA TYR A 97 -21.52 32.93 -9.66
C TYR A 97 -22.99 32.85 -9.21
N ASP A 98 -23.39 31.87 -8.39
CA ASP A 98 -24.80 31.70 -7.98
C ASP A 98 -25.19 32.55 -6.75
N GLY A 99 -24.23 33.21 -6.09
CA GLY A 99 -24.46 34.33 -5.16
C GLY A 99 -25.27 34.07 -3.88
N LYS A 100 -25.55 32.81 -3.52
CA LYS A 100 -26.52 32.46 -2.44
C LYS A 100 -25.93 32.05 -1.08
N LEU A 101 -24.61 31.95 -0.90
CA LEU A 101 -24.00 31.41 0.34
C LEU A 101 -22.84 32.28 0.89
N ASP A 102 -22.71 32.31 2.22
CA ASP A 102 -21.66 33.04 2.95
C ASP A 102 -20.24 32.56 2.60
N VAL A 103 -19.33 33.53 2.42
CA VAL A 103 -18.01 33.37 1.78
C VAL A 103 -17.02 32.51 2.59
N GLU A 104 -17.17 32.44 3.91
CA GLU A 104 -16.16 31.87 4.81
C GLU A 104 -16.10 30.34 4.78
N HIS A 105 -17.22 29.65 4.55
CA HIS A 105 -17.28 28.17 4.58
C HIS A 105 -17.09 27.53 3.20
N TYR A 106 -16.89 28.33 2.17
CA TYR A 106 -17.03 27.89 0.79
C TYR A 106 -15.82 27.10 0.24
N TYR A 107 -14.59 27.46 0.65
CA TYR A 107 -13.37 26.75 0.21
C TYR A 107 -13.24 25.35 0.83
N LEU A 108 -13.49 25.22 2.14
CA LEU A 108 -13.42 23.93 2.83
C LEU A 108 -14.52 22.97 2.33
N ASN A 109 -15.73 23.48 2.12
CA ASN A 109 -16.83 22.71 1.54
C ASN A 109 -16.53 22.25 0.11
N SER A 110 -15.90 23.09 -0.70
CA SER A 110 -15.49 22.73 -2.07
C SER A 110 -14.37 21.69 -2.08
N MET A 111 -13.38 21.82 -1.19
CA MET A 111 -12.33 20.81 -1.03
C MET A 111 -12.90 19.46 -0.59
N TRP A 112 -13.80 19.47 0.40
CA TRP A 112 -14.53 18.30 0.85
C TRP A 112 -15.32 17.63 -0.28
N PHE A 113 -16.10 18.40 -1.05
CA PHE A 113 -16.86 17.89 -2.19
C PHE A 113 -15.96 17.20 -3.22
N ILE A 114 -14.84 17.82 -3.58
CA ILE A 114 -13.88 17.24 -4.53
C ILE A 114 -13.27 15.96 -4.00
N MET A 115 -12.89 15.89 -2.71
CA MET A 115 -12.35 14.67 -2.10
C MET A 115 -13.36 13.52 -2.12
N VAL A 116 -14.60 13.78 -1.66
CA VAL A 116 -15.69 12.80 -1.60
C VAL A 116 -16.06 12.29 -2.99
N THR A 117 -16.08 13.18 -3.99
CA THR A 117 -16.36 12.82 -5.38
C THR A 117 -15.21 12.03 -6.00
N PHE A 118 -13.96 12.42 -5.75
CA PHE A 118 -12.77 11.71 -6.24
C PHE A 118 -12.67 10.29 -5.68
N MET A 119 -13.06 10.09 -4.42
CA MET A 119 -13.13 8.78 -3.78
C MET A 119 -14.37 7.98 -4.19
N SER A 120 -15.23 8.53 -5.05
CA SER A 120 -16.50 7.91 -5.47
C SER A 120 -17.44 7.56 -4.30
N ILE A 121 -17.41 8.34 -3.21
CA ILE A 121 -18.29 8.15 -2.04
C ILE A 121 -19.64 8.84 -2.29
N GLY A 122 -19.62 10.14 -2.59
CA GLY A 122 -20.81 10.91 -2.95
C GLY A 122 -21.90 11.01 -1.85
N TYR A 123 -21.60 11.62 -0.70
CA TYR A 123 -22.57 11.78 0.40
C TYR A 123 -23.84 12.58 0.03
N GLY A 124 -23.73 13.53 -0.90
CA GLY A 124 -24.86 14.35 -1.35
C GLY A 124 -25.23 15.51 -0.41
N ASP A 125 -24.38 15.80 0.58
CA ASP A 125 -24.47 16.95 1.48
C ASP A 125 -24.18 18.28 0.77
N ILE A 126 -23.26 18.26 -0.18
CA ILE A 126 -22.93 19.40 -1.06
C ILE A 126 -23.08 18.93 -2.50
N VAL A 127 -23.79 19.71 -3.33
CA VAL A 127 -24.06 19.40 -4.74
C VAL A 127 -23.84 20.63 -5.63
N PRO A 128 -23.32 20.45 -6.86
CA PRO A 128 -23.16 21.54 -7.81
C PRO A 128 -24.50 21.97 -8.40
N ASN A 129 -24.81 23.26 -8.29
CA ASN A 129 -25.98 23.88 -8.88
C ASN A 129 -25.68 24.38 -10.30
N THR A 130 -24.44 24.75 -10.58
CA THR A 130 -24.03 25.26 -11.90
C THR A 130 -23.68 24.14 -12.88
N TYR A 131 -23.88 24.40 -14.18
CA TYR A 131 -23.45 23.47 -15.23
C TYR A 131 -21.93 23.24 -15.21
N CYS A 132 -21.13 24.26 -14.91
CA CYS A 132 -19.69 24.11 -14.74
C CYS A 132 -19.36 23.14 -13.60
N GLY A 133 -19.94 23.34 -12.42
CA GLY A 133 -19.71 22.47 -11.25
C GLY A 133 -20.05 21.00 -11.54
N ARG A 134 -21.10 20.75 -12.33
CA ARG A 134 -21.49 19.40 -12.79
C ARG A 134 -20.46 18.79 -13.75
N THR A 135 -19.86 19.57 -14.65
CA THR A 135 -18.76 19.08 -15.50
C THR A 135 -17.52 18.76 -14.67
N LEU A 136 -17.21 19.58 -13.66
CA LEU A 136 -16.09 19.35 -12.74
C LEU A 136 -16.28 18.08 -11.88
N SER A 137 -17.52 17.76 -11.48
CA SER A 137 -17.79 16.53 -10.72
C SER A 137 -17.61 15.27 -11.58
N ILE A 138 -18.08 15.29 -12.83
CA ILE A 138 -17.91 14.17 -13.77
C ILE A 138 -16.43 13.92 -14.06
N THR A 139 -15.67 14.98 -14.37
CA THR A 139 -14.23 14.86 -14.66
C THR A 139 -13.47 14.36 -13.43
N THR A 140 -13.82 14.83 -12.24
CA THR A 140 -13.24 14.36 -10.97
C THR A 140 -13.50 12.88 -10.72
N GLY A 141 -14.70 12.38 -11.01
CA GLY A 141 -15.00 10.95 -10.91
C GLY A 141 -14.16 10.08 -11.86
N ILE A 142 -14.00 10.53 -13.11
CA ILE A 142 -13.19 9.81 -14.12
C ILE A 142 -11.71 9.73 -13.68
N VAL A 143 -11.15 10.86 -13.25
CA VAL A 143 -9.76 10.92 -12.77
C VAL A 143 -9.58 10.07 -11.50
N GLY A 144 -10.52 10.14 -10.56
CA GLY A 144 -10.52 9.35 -9.33
C GLY A 144 -10.50 7.83 -9.59
N ALA A 145 -11.30 7.37 -10.55
CA ALA A 145 -11.29 5.97 -10.99
C ALA A 145 -9.93 5.56 -11.57
N GLY A 146 -9.35 6.39 -12.45
CA GLY A 146 -8.04 6.13 -13.05
C GLY A 146 -6.91 6.07 -12.02
N VAL A 147 -6.90 6.99 -11.06
CA VAL A 147 -5.91 7.02 -9.97
C VAL A 147 -6.07 5.80 -9.06
N SER A 148 -7.30 5.40 -8.75
CA SER A 148 -7.59 4.20 -7.95
C SER A 148 -7.07 2.93 -8.64
N SER A 149 -7.26 2.80 -9.95
CA SER A 149 -6.70 1.68 -10.73
C SER A 149 -5.17 1.66 -10.71
N ALA A 150 -4.52 2.82 -10.89
CA ALA A 150 -3.06 2.93 -10.82
C ALA A 150 -2.52 2.56 -9.44
N LEU A 151 -3.20 2.99 -8.37
CA LEU A 151 -2.82 2.65 -6.99
C LEU A 151 -2.84 1.13 -6.76
N ILE A 152 -3.90 0.44 -7.21
CA ILE A 152 -4.01 -1.03 -7.10
C ILE A 152 -2.86 -1.71 -7.85
N ALA A 153 -2.52 -1.25 -9.05
CA ALA A 153 -1.41 -1.83 -9.83
C ALA A 153 -0.05 -1.66 -9.11
N VAL A 154 0.20 -0.49 -8.51
CA VAL A 154 1.43 -0.23 -7.75
C VAL A 154 1.51 -1.09 -6.50
N ILE A 155 0.41 -1.20 -5.75
CA ILE A 155 0.33 -2.05 -4.56
C ILE A 155 0.55 -3.51 -4.94
N SER A 156 -0.09 -3.98 -6.01
CA SER A 156 0.09 -5.34 -6.51
C SER A 156 1.56 -5.65 -6.81
N ARG A 157 2.28 -4.75 -7.50
CA ARG A 157 3.72 -4.92 -7.79
C ARG A 157 4.59 -4.92 -6.53
N LYS A 158 4.20 -4.19 -5.47
CA LYS A 158 4.94 -4.16 -4.19
C LYS A 158 4.63 -5.36 -3.30
N LEU A 159 3.46 -5.96 -3.44
CA LEU A 159 3.06 -7.20 -2.75
C LEU A 159 3.63 -8.46 -3.43
N GLU A 160 4.08 -8.35 -4.68
CA GLU A 160 4.80 -9.44 -5.32
C GLU A 160 6.11 -9.73 -4.55
N LEU A 161 6.13 -10.89 -3.91
CA LEU A 161 7.33 -11.40 -3.23
C LEU A 161 8.53 -11.37 -4.17
N SER A 162 9.65 -10.87 -3.65
CA SER A 162 10.94 -10.91 -4.35
C SER A 162 11.32 -12.35 -4.68
N ARG A 163 12.18 -12.55 -5.70
CA ARG A 163 12.69 -13.89 -6.04
C ARG A 163 13.33 -14.58 -4.85
N ALA A 164 14.07 -13.82 -4.02
CA ALA A 164 14.70 -14.34 -2.81
C ALA A 164 13.66 -14.77 -1.75
N GLU A 165 12.63 -13.96 -1.53
CA GLU A 165 11.55 -14.28 -0.58
C GLU A 165 10.72 -15.49 -1.04
N LYS A 166 10.42 -15.57 -2.35
CA LYS A 166 9.78 -16.74 -2.95
C LYS A 166 10.61 -18.00 -2.77
N HIS A 167 11.93 -17.92 -2.97
CA HIS A 167 12.84 -19.04 -2.76
C HIS A 167 12.83 -19.52 -1.30
N VAL A 168 12.93 -18.60 -0.34
CA VAL A 168 12.84 -18.94 1.10
C VAL A 168 11.48 -19.54 1.43
N ASN A 169 10.39 -18.99 0.92
CA ASN A 169 9.04 -19.52 1.18
C ASN A 169 8.86 -20.94 0.62
N ASN A 170 9.36 -21.22 -0.58
CA ASN A 170 9.36 -22.56 -1.15
C ASN A 170 10.22 -23.54 -0.32
N PHE A 171 11.41 -23.11 0.11
CA PHE A 171 12.27 -23.92 0.96
C PHE A 171 11.60 -24.25 2.31
N MET A 172 10.95 -23.26 2.93
CA MET A 172 10.19 -23.45 4.16
C MET A 172 9.04 -24.44 3.98
N ALA A 173 8.31 -24.37 2.86
CA ALA A 173 7.24 -25.30 2.54
C ALA A 173 7.75 -26.75 2.37
N ASP A 174 8.86 -26.93 1.64
CA ASP A 174 9.47 -28.25 1.44
C ASP A 174 10.03 -28.85 2.73
N SER A 175 10.69 -28.03 3.55
CA SER A 175 11.21 -28.45 4.86
C SER A 175 10.08 -28.91 5.78
N LYS A 176 8.96 -28.16 5.81
CA LYS A 176 7.78 -28.51 6.61
C LYS A 176 7.15 -29.83 6.15
N LEU A 177 6.94 -30.04 4.85
CA LEU A 177 6.40 -31.30 4.33
C LEU A 177 7.34 -32.48 4.60
N THR A 178 8.65 -32.27 4.48
CA THR A 178 9.63 -33.32 4.76
C THR A 178 9.57 -33.77 6.22
N ASN A 179 9.45 -32.83 7.17
CA ASN A 179 9.27 -33.15 8.58
C ASN A 179 7.93 -33.81 8.87
N GLN A 180 6.83 -33.34 8.27
CA GLN A 180 5.52 -33.98 8.39
C GLN A 180 5.54 -35.42 7.84
N ARG A 181 6.21 -35.66 6.72
CA ARG A 181 6.36 -37.00 6.14
C ARG A 181 7.09 -37.95 7.07
N LYS A 182 8.17 -37.49 7.73
CA LYS A 182 8.91 -38.29 8.73
C LYS A 182 8.03 -38.63 9.92
N ASN A 183 7.27 -37.67 10.44
CA ASN A 183 6.36 -37.88 11.56
C ASN A 183 5.24 -38.86 11.20
N ALA A 184 4.58 -38.68 10.06
CA ALA A 184 3.53 -39.58 9.60
C ALA A 184 4.07 -40.99 9.31
N ALA A 185 5.27 -41.12 8.72
CA ALA A 185 5.93 -42.41 8.53
C ALA A 185 6.21 -43.12 9.86
N ALA A 186 6.68 -42.36 10.87
CA ALA A 186 6.89 -42.89 12.22
C ALA A 186 5.58 -43.38 12.83
N SER A 187 4.48 -42.64 12.70
CA SER A 187 3.15 -43.07 13.16
C SER A 187 2.67 -44.34 12.46
N VAL A 188 2.83 -44.45 11.14
CA VAL A 188 2.48 -45.67 10.39
C VAL A 188 3.26 -46.88 10.92
N LEU A 189 4.58 -46.73 11.14
CA LEU A 189 5.43 -47.81 11.68
C LEU A 189 5.04 -48.18 13.11
N GLN A 190 4.77 -47.19 13.99
CA GLN A 190 4.33 -47.40 15.36
C GLN A 190 3.03 -48.20 15.41
N GLU A 191 2.00 -47.79 14.66
CA GLU A 191 0.72 -48.49 14.62
C GLU A 191 0.85 -49.89 13.99
N THR A 192 1.70 -50.07 12.97
CA THR A 192 1.99 -51.39 12.40
C THR A 192 2.57 -52.34 13.46
N TRP A 193 3.52 -51.85 14.26
CA TRP A 193 4.12 -52.61 15.34
C TRP A 193 3.11 -52.97 16.43
N PHE A 194 2.27 -52.02 16.87
CA PHE A 194 1.21 -52.29 17.84
C PHE A 194 0.22 -53.35 17.33
N ILE A 195 -0.21 -53.26 16.07
CA ILE A 195 -1.08 -54.27 15.44
C ILE A 195 -0.41 -55.65 15.48
N HIS A 196 0.87 -55.74 15.12
CA HIS A 196 1.60 -57.01 15.15
C HIS A 196 1.68 -57.59 16.58
N LYS A 197 2.01 -56.74 17.56
CA LYS A 197 2.13 -57.13 18.98
C LYS A 197 0.81 -57.69 19.53
N TYR A 198 -0.30 -56.96 19.37
CA TYR A 198 -1.61 -57.40 19.88
C TYR A 198 -2.17 -58.60 19.12
N LYS A 199 -1.84 -58.75 17.83
CA LYS A 199 -2.20 -59.95 17.06
C LYS A 199 -1.47 -61.19 17.56
N LYS A 200 -0.22 -61.06 18.04
CA LYS A 200 0.58 -62.17 18.59
C LYS A 200 0.23 -62.51 20.04
N ALA A 201 -0.25 -61.55 20.84
CA ALA A 201 -0.49 -61.72 22.28
C ALA A 201 -1.78 -62.49 22.65
N LEU A 202 -2.65 -62.84 21.69
CA LEU A 202 -3.79 -63.77 21.75
C LEU A 202 -4.64 -63.85 23.07
N HIS A 203 -4.81 -62.75 23.81
CA HIS A 203 -5.71 -62.70 24.97
C HIS A 203 -7.10 -62.15 24.59
N LYS A 204 -8.18 -62.78 25.06
CA LYS A 204 -9.60 -62.44 24.77
C LYS A 204 -9.99 -60.98 25.07
N GLY A 205 -9.20 -60.23 25.85
CA GLY A 205 -9.46 -58.81 26.17
C GLY A 205 -8.83 -57.80 25.20
N ASP A 206 -7.91 -58.22 24.32
CA ASP A 206 -7.13 -57.29 23.47
C ASP A 206 -7.77 -57.00 22.10
N GLU A 207 -8.89 -57.63 21.74
CA GLU A 207 -9.58 -57.39 20.46
C GLU A 207 -10.02 -55.93 20.27
N LEU A 208 -10.52 -55.29 21.34
CA LEU A 208 -10.95 -53.89 21.28
C LEU A 208 -9.75 -52.96 21.02
N ARG A 209 -8.60 -53.25 21.64
CA ARG A 209 -7.34 -52.52 21.46
C ARG A 209 -6.78 -52.72 20.06
N LEU A 210 -6.84 -53.94 19.53
CA LEU A 210 -6.45 -54.25 18.15
C LEU A 210 -7.27 -53.44 17.14
N ARG A 211 -8.61 -53.42 17.28
CA ARG A 211 -9.50 -52.62 16.41
C ARG A 211 -9.25 -51.11 16.50
N HIS A 212 -8.81 -50.62 17.67
CA HIS A 212 -8.41 -49.22 17.82
C HIS A 212 -7.14 -48.90 17.04
N HIS A 213 -6.08 -49.70 17.20
CA HIS A 213 -4.82 -49.53 16.45
C HIS A 213 -4.99 -49.71 14.94
N GLN A 214 -5.85 -50.63 14.49
CA GLN A 214 -6.19 -50.78 13.07
C GLN A 214 -6.84 -49.51 12.49
N ARG A 215 -7.77 -48.87 13.23
CA ARG A 215 -8.37 -47.60 12.80
C ARG A 215 -7.32 -46.48 12.73
N ARG A 216 -6.46 -46.39 13.74
CA ARG A 216 -5.39 -45.38 13.81
C ARG A 216 -4.32 -45.60 12.74
N PHE A 217 -4.03 -46.84 12.37
CA PHE A 217 -3.17 -47.20 11.25
C PHE A 217 -3.75 -46.74 9.91
N LEU A 218 -5.03 -47.01 9.64
CA LEU A 218 -5.70 -46.53 8.43
C LEU A 218 -5.69 -45.00 8.35
N HIS A 219 -5.92 -44.32 9.48
CA HIS A 219 -5.81 -42.87 9.55
C HIS A 219 -4.39 -42.39 9.22
N SER A 220 -3.36 -42.99 9.82
CA SER A 220 -1.95 -42.65 9.58
C SER A 220 -1.53 -42.90 8.14
N ILE A 221 -2.03 -43.96 7.49
CA ILE A 221 -1.80 -44.21 6.05
C ILE A 221 -2.44 -43.12 5.20
N ASN A 222 -3.69 -42.75 5.50
CA ASN A 222 -4.38 -41.72 4.74
C ASN A 222 -3.69 -40.35 4.89
N GLU A 223 -3.19 -40.03 6.09
CA GLU A 223 -2.40 -38.84 6.35
C GLU A 223 -1.07 -38.87 5.57
N PHE A 224 -0.33 -39.99 5.62
CA PHE A 224 0.91 -40.15 4.86
C PHE A 224 0.69 -40.01 3.34
N ARG A 225 -0.39 -40.60 2.81
CA ARG A 225 -0.76 -40.47 1.39
C ARG A 225 -1.08 -39.01 1.03
N ARG A 226 -1.79 -38.29 1.90
CA ARG A 226 -2.09 -36.86 1.72
C ARG A 226 -0.80 -36.04 1.66
N ILE A 227 0.10 -36.20 2.63
CA ILE A 227 1.38 -35.48 2.67
C ILE A 227 2.22 -35.78 1.42
N LYS A 228 2.25 -37.05 0.98
CA LYS A 228 2.95 -37.43 -0.26
C LYS A 228 2.35 -36.76 -1.50
N TRP A 229 1.02 -36.62 -1.55
CA TRP A 229 0.34 -35.91 -2.64
C TRP A 229 0.68 -34.40 -2.62
N ASP A 230 0.66 -33.78 -1.45
CA ASP A 230 1.02 -32.36 -1.29
C ASP A 230 2.47 -32.10 -1.71
N GLN A 231 3.39 -33.02 -1.40
CA GLN A 231 4.78 -32.93 -1.83
C GLN A 231 4.94 -32.97 -3.36
N ARG A 232 4.20 -33.85 -4.04
CA ARG A 232 4.20 -33.89 -5.52
C ARG A 232 3.67 -32.60 -6.13
N LYS A 233 2.60 -32.04 -5.55
CA LYS A 233 2.02 -30.78 -6.01
C LYS A 233 3.00 -29.61 -5.87
N LEU A 234 3.83 -29.57 -4.84
CA LEU A 234 4.90 -28.56 -4.72
C LEU A 234 5.98 -28.75 -5.79
N GLN A 235 6.41 -29.99 -6.04
CA GLN A 235 7.40 -30.29 -7.09
C GLN A 235 6.88 -29.93 -8.49
N GLU A 236 5.63 -30.26 -8.80
CA GLU A 236 4.98 -29.91 -10.08
C GLU A 236 4.93 -28.39 -10.28
N LYS A 237 4.61 -27.62 -9.23
CA LYS A 237 4.67 -26.14 -9.27
C LYS A 237 6.09 -25.63 -9.47
N GLY A 238 7.09 -26.29 -8.90
CA GLY A 238 8.50 -25.94 -9.12
C GLY A 238 8.92 -26.16 -10.57
N ASN A 239 8.56 -27.31 -11.13
CA ASN A 239 8.88 -27.67 -12.52
C ASN A 239 8.17 -26.75 -13.52
N SER A 240 6.91 -26.40 -13.29
CA SER A 240 6.19 -25.49 -14.18
C SER A 240 6.79 -24.07 -14.20
N LEU A 241 7.34 -23.59 -13.09
CA LEU A 241 8.06 -22.32 -13.05
C LEU A 241 9.40 -22.36 -13.82
N LEU A 242 10.06 -23.52 -13.86
CA LEU A 242 11.30 -23.72 -14.62
C LEU A 242 11.04 -23.80 -16.12
N ASP A 243 9.94 -24.43 -16.54
CA ASP A 243 9.56 -24.54 -17.96
C ASP A 243 9.14 -23.20 -18.56
N VAL A 244 8.54 -22.29 -17.78
CA VAL A 244 8.24 -20.91 -18.23
C VAL A 244 9.53 -20.07 -18.37
N GLY A 245 10.62 -20.48 -17.72
CA GLY A 245 11.90 -19.78 -17.76
C GLY A 245 12.86 -20.22 -18.86
N LYS A 246 12.53 -21.26 -19.63
CA LYS A 246 13.30 -21.76 -20.79
C LYS A 246 12.70 -21.24 -22.09
#